data_AF-A0A9D4TB95-F1
#
_entry.id   AF-A0A9D4TB95-F1
#
_cell.length_a   1.000
_cell.length_b   1.000
_cell.length_c   1.000
_cell.angle_alpha   90.00
_cell.angle_beta   90.00
_cell.angle_gamma   90.00
#
_symmetry.space_group_name_H-M   'P 1'
#
loop_
_entity.id
_entity.type
_entity.pdbx_description
1 polymer ?
#
loop_
_entity_poly.entity_id
_entity_poly.type
_entity_poly.pdbx_seq_one_letter_code
_entity_poly.pdbx_strand_id
1 'polypeptide(L)'
;MSATLEDYTATLCQKDRERYEEKTRLCGLNPFALRADDCVSDMDLSPHVDISDIHEFLVLRTSFITWEQLKSRKALEGHNAASGSRGRRKSPPTP
;
A
#
# COMPACT_ATOMS: atom_id res chain seq x y z
N MET A 1 -14.10 30.13 -3.89
CA MET A 1 -12.78 30.64 -3.46
C MET A 1 -11.74 29.80 -4.17
N SER A 2 -10.90 30.38 -5.03
CA SER A 2 -9.82 29.61 -5.66
C SER A 2 -8.71 29.45 -4.63
N ALA A 3 -8.51 28.23 -4.15
CA ALA A 3 -7.33 27.91 -3.33
C ALA A 3 -6.08 28.21 -4.16
N THR A 4 -5.11 28.91 -3.59
CA THR A 4 -3.83 29.21 -4.25
C THR A 4 -2.81 28.10 -3.99
N LEU A 5 -1.76 28.03 -4.81
CA LEU A 5 -0.67 27.07 -4.61
C LEU A 5 -0.04 27.19 -3.20
N GLU A 6 0.11 28.42 -2.72
CA GLU A 6 0.68 28.71 -1.41
C GLU A 6 -0.19 28.12 -0.29
N ASP A 7 -1.52 28.28 -0.40
CA ASP A 7 -2.48 27.68 0.53
C ASP A 7 -2.36 26.15 0.56
N TYR A 8 -2.22 25.52 -0.61
CA TYR A 8 -2.07 24.07 -0.70
C TYR A 8 -0.74 23.60 -0.09
N THR A 9 0.37 24.23 -0.44
CA THR A 9 1.70 23.84 0.08
C THR A 9 1.84 24.06 1.58
N ALA A 10 1.11 25.02 2.16
CA ALA A 10 1.06 25.24 3.61
C ALA A 10 0.39 24.08 4.37
N THR A 11 -0.46 23.29 3.71
CA THR A 11 -1.09 22.10 4.33
C THR A 11 -0.19 20.86 4.32
N LEU A 12 0.88 20.87 3.54
CA LEU A 12 1.78 19.72 3.39
C LEU A 12 2.82 19.68 4.50
N CYS A 13 3.21 18.46 4.90
CA CYS A 13 4.37 18.31 5.78
C CYS A 13 5.66 18.67 5.03
N GLN A 14 6.72 19.01 5.77
CA GLN A 14 7.97 19.49 5.17
C GLN A 14 8.53 18.54 4.09
N LYS A 15 8.51 17.22 4.33
CA LYS A 15 8.98 16.22 3.37
C LYS A 15 8.17 16.20 2.07
N ASP A 16 6.85 16.37 2.19
CA ASP A 16 5.96 16.38 1.03
C ASP A 16 6.12 17.66 0.22
N ARG A 17 6.35 18.79 0.89
CA ARG A 17 6.66 20.07 0.24
C ARG A 17 7.97 20.01 -0.54
N GLU A 18 9.04 19.48 0.06
CA GLU A 18 10.33 19.31 -0.59
C GLU A 18 10.22 18.42 -1.84
N ARG A 19 9.51 17.28 -1.72
CA ARG A 19 9.23 16.39 -2.85
C ARG A 19 8.40 17.06 -3.94
N TYR A 20 7.43 17.89 -3.55
CA TYR A 20 6.59 18.62 -4.48
C TYR A 20 7.41 19.63 -5.30
N GLU A 21 8.26 20.41 -4.63
CA GLU A 21 9.17 21.37 -5.27
C GLU A 21 10.19 20.68 -6.18
N GLU A 22 10.72 19.53 -5.78
CA GLU A 22 11.63 18.71 -6.58
C GLU A 22 10.95 18.25 -7.88
N LYS A 23 9.75 17.69 -7.78
CA LYS A 23 8.99 17.22 -8.95
C LYS A 23 8.59 18.36 -9.88
N THR A 24 8.18 19.49 -9.31
CA THR A 24 7.84 20.69 -10.08
C THR A 24 9.06 21.19 -10.88
N ARG A 25 10.25 21.17 -10.27
CA ARG A 25 11.50 21.49 -10.96
C ARG A 25 11.85 20.49 -12.06
N LEU A 26 11.67 19.20 -11.81
CA LEU A 26 12.00 18.14 -12.76
C LEU A 26 11.08 18.14 -13.99
N CYS A 27 9.78 18.37 -13.79
CA CYS A 27 8.81 18.41 -14.88
C CYS A 27 8.70 19.80 -15.54
N GLY A 28 9.26 20.84 -14.93
CA GLY A 28 9.15 22.23 -15.41
C GLY A 28 7.73 22.80 -15.35
N LEU A 29 6.81 22.11 -14.67
CA LEU A 29 5.39 22.41 -14.68
C LEU A 29 4.79 22.18 -13.29
N ASN A 30 3.90 23.08 -12.90
CA ASN A 30 3.21 23.03 -11.62
C ASN A 30 1.94 22.16 -11.72
N PRO A 31 1.86 21.02 -10.99
CA PRO A 31 0.70 20.15 -11.02
C PRO A 31 -0.60 20.81 -10.53
N PHE A 32 -0.51 21.78 -9.63
CA PHE A 32 -1.68 22.47 -9.08
C PHE A 32 -2.34 23.43 -10.09
N ALA A 33 -1.59 23.86 -11.10
CA ALA A 33 -2.07 24.75 -12.14
C ALA A 33 -2.71 24.01 -13.33
N LEU A 34 -2.55 22.68 -13.41
CA LEU A 34 -3.12 21.86 -14.48
C LEU A 34 -4.65 21.81 -14.37
N ARG A 35 -5.32 22.05 -15.49
CA ARG A 35 -6.75 21.78 -15.61
C ARG A 35 -6.95 20.37 -16.14
N ALA A 36 -8.12 19.80 -15.90
CA ALA A 36 -8.46 18.49 -16.44
C ALA A 36 -8.37 18.45 -17.97
N ASP A 37 -8.71 19.57 -18.63
CA ASP A 37 -8.65 19.71 -20.09
C ASP A 37 -7.22 19.73 -20.65
N ASP A 38 -6.22 20.03 -19.81
CA ASP A 38 -4.80 20.03 -20.18
C ASP A 38 -4.17 18.63 -20.09
N CYS A 39 -4.92 17.64 -19.58
CA CYS A 39 -4.44 16.29 -19.33
C CYS A 39 -5.03 15.29 -20.33
N VAL A 40 -4.17 14.50 -20.97
CA VAL A 40 -4.58 13.36 -21.80
C VAL A 40 -4.27 12.07 -21.05
N SER A 41 -5.27 11.21 -20.84
CA SER A 41 -5.06 9.86 -20.30
C SER A 41 -4.68 8.93 -21.43
N ASP A 42 -3.38 8.66 -21.56
CA ASP A 42 -2.86 7.67 -22.49
C ASP A 42 -2.48 6.40 -21.73
N MET A 43 -3.21 5.31 -22.00
CA MET A 43 -2.95 4.02 -21.37
C MET A 43 -1.68 3.35 -21.89
N ASP A 44 -1.20 3.72 -23.07
CA ASP A 44 0.03 3.17 -23.65
C ASP A 44 1.29 3.75 -22.98
N LEU A 45 1.16 4.93 -22.35
CA LEU A 45 2.21 5.53 -21.50
C LEU A 45 2.20 5.00 -20.07
N SER A 46 1.15 4.25 -19.68
CA SER A 46 1.11 3.64 -18.36
C SER A 46 2.07 2.44 -18.31
N PRO A 47 2.86 2.29 -17.23
CA PRO A 47 3.70 1.11 -17.09
C PRO A 47 2.80 -0.12 -17.07
N HIS A 48 3.20 -1.17 -17.79
CA HIS A 48 2.51 -2.45 -17.71
C HIS A 48 2.68 -3.01 -16.30
N VAL A 49 1.56 -3.23 -15.60
CA VAL A 49 1.53 -3.78 -14.25
C VAL A 49 0.76 -5.09 -14.29
N ASP A 50 1.38 -6.18 -13.85
CA ASP A 50 0.72 -7.47 -13.71
C ASP A 50 0.08 -7.59 -12.32
N ILE A 51 -0.90 -8.49 -12.21
CA ILE A 51 -1.54 -8.86 -10.93
C ILE A 51 -0.49 -9.32 -9.91
N SER A 52 0.58 -9.98 -10.36
CA SER A 52 1.71 -10.37 -9.52
C SER A 52 2.40 -9.16 -8.87
N ASP A 53 2.60 -8.08 -9.61
CA ASP A 53 3.22 -6.84 -9.09
C ASP A 53 2.33 -6.17 -8.05
N ILE A 54 1.00 -6.18 -8.30
CA ILE A 54 0.00 -5.66 -7.36
C ILE A 54 0.03 -6.46 -6.06
N HIS A 55 0.08 -7.80 -6.15
CA HIS A 55 0.12 -8.68 -4.99
C HIS A 55 1.42 -8.49 -4.19
N GLU A 56 2.57 -8.41 -4.86
CA GLU A 56 3.86 -8.15 -4.20
C GLU A 56 3.85 -6.81 -3.47
N PHE A 57 3.38 -5.75 -4.11
CA PHE A 57 3.32 -4.43 -3.48
C PHE A 57 2.40 -4.44 -2.25
N LEU A 58 1.16 -4.92 -2.41
CA LEU A 58 0.15 -4.85 -1.35
C LEU A 58 0.44 -5.79 -0.18
N VAL A 59 0.81 -7.03 -0.47
CA VAL A 59 0.92 -8.11 0.53
C VAL A 59 2.32 -8.25 1.09
N LEU A 60 3.37 -8.08 0.26
CA LEU A 60 4.74 -8.30 0.71
C LEU A 60 5.41 -7.00 1.15
N ARG A 61 5.12 -5.88 0.48
CA ARG A 61 5.85 -4.62 0.68
C ARG A 61 5.14 -3.63 1.60
N THR A 62 3.82 -3.48 1.49
CA THR A 62 3.05 -2.49 2.28
C THR A 62 2.29 -3.06 3.47
N SER A 63 2.20 -4.39 3.57
CA SER A 63 1.64 -5.04 4.74
C SER A 63 2.65 -5.02 5.90
N PHE A 64 2.78 -3.87 6.58
CA PHE A 64 3.68 -3.70 7.73
C PHE A 64 3.27 -4.50 8.97
N ILE A 65 2.07 -5.08 8.99
CA ILE A 65 1.49 -5.76 10.15
C ILE A 65 1.88 -7.26 10.19
N THR A 66 2.41 -7.82 9.10
CA THR A 66 2.51 -9.28 8.98
C THR A 66 3.72 -9.90 9.65
N TRP A 67 4.83 -9.22 9.91
CA TRP A 67 6.02 -9.91 10.45
C TRP A 67 5.86 -10.33 11.92
N GLU A 68 5.39 -9.41 12.77
CA GLU A 68 5.14 -9.72 14.18
C GLU A 68 3.96 -10.66 14.36
N GLN A 69 2.90 -10.50 13.55
CA GLN A 69 1.77 -11.41 13.53
C GLN A 69 2.13 -12.80 12.98
N LEU A 70 2.99 -12.89 11.97
CA LEU A 70 3.51 -14.15 11.44
C LEU A 70 4.42 -14.85 12.46
N LYS A 71 5.28 -14.09 13.15
CA LYS A 71 6.12 -14.61 14.24
C LYS A 71 5.27 -15.14 15.39
N SER A 72 4.24 -14.40 15.78
CA SER A 72 3.28 -14.79 16.82
C SER A 72 2.50 -16.04 16.41
N ARG A 73 2.04 -16.12 15.15
CA ARG A 73 1.35 -17.29 14.60
C ARG A 73 2.27 -18.52 14.54
N LYS A 74 3.52 -18.37 14.09
CA LYS A 74 4.49 -19.47 14.05
C LYS A 74 4.87 -19.97 15.45
N ALA A 75 5.01 -19.06 16.41
CA ALA A 75 5.23 -19.41 17.81
C ALA A 75 4.03 -20.20 18.39
N LEU A 76 2.81 -19.79 18.08
CA LEU A 76 1.58 -20.48 18.50
C LEU A 76 1.45 -21.87 17.86
N GLU A 77 1.74 -22.00 16.55
CA GLU A 77 1.80 -23.28 15.84
C GLU A 77 2.81 -24.24 16.50
N GLY A 78 4.02 -23.76 16.80
CA GLY A 78 5.06 -24.55 17.47
C GLY A 78 4.67 -24.98 18.89
N HIS A 79 4.06 -24.08 19.66
CA HIS A 79 3.54 -24.40 20.99
C HIS A 79 2.44 -25.47 20.93
N ASN A 80 1.49 -25.37 20.01
CA ASN A 80 0.42 -26.36 19.86
C ASN A 80 0.93 -27.73 19.39
N ALA A 81 1.95 -27.75 18.52
CA ALA A 81 2.61 -28.99 18.11
C ALA A 81 3.37 -29.66 19.27
N ALA A 82 4.06 -28.87 20.10
CA ALA A 82 4.82 -29.38 21.24
C ALA A 82 3.94 -29.76 22.45
N SER A 83 2.87 -29.00 22.69
CA SER A 83 1.93 -29.24 23.81
C SER A 83 0.90 -30.35 23.52
N GLY A 84 0.96 -31.00 22.35
CA GLY A 84 0.17 -32.19 22.06
C GLY A 84 -1.35 -31.94 22.04
N SER A 85 -1.80 -30.70 21.85
CA SER A 85 -3.21 -30.35 21.70
C SER A 85 -3.75 -30.75 20.31
N ARG A 86 -3.56 -32.03 19.93
CA ARG A 86 -4.42 -32.66 18.92
C ARG A 86 -5.81 -32.75 19.52
N GLY A 87 -6.65 -31.77 19.19
CA GLY A 87 -8.08 -31.78 19.46
C GLY A 87 -8.65 -33.15 19.09
N ARG A 88 -8.93 -33.95 20.11
CA ARG A 88 -9.64 -35.20 19.97
C ARG A 88 -11.12 -34.87 19.70
N ARG A 89 -11.63 -35.44 18.60
CA ARG A 89 -13.01 -35.95 18.37
C ARG A 89 -14.07 -34.91 17.98
N LYS A 90 -15.07 -35.18 17.10
CA LYS A 90 -15.65 -36.44 16.57
C LYS A 90 -16.19 -36.22 15.13
N SER A 91 -16.09 -37.20 14.24
CA SER A 91 -17.14 -37.45 13.22
C SER A 91 -18.17 -38.43 13.81
N PRO A 92 -19.48 -38.25 13.57
CA PRO A 92 -20.51 -39.14 14.10
C PRO A 92 -20.64 -40.42 13.23
N PRO A 93 -21.10 -41.55 13.81
CA PRO A 93 -21.36 -42.75 13.02
C PRO A 93 -22.61 -42.58 12.14
N THR A 94 -22.51 -43.03 10.91
CA THR A 94 -23.58 -43.12 9.90
C THR A 94 -24.59 -44.22 10.30
N PRO A 95 -25.88 -44.10 9.91
CA PRO A 95 -26.99 -44.86 10.49
C PRO A 95 -26.96 -46.36 10.21
#